data_AF-A0A8S3FGU7-F1
#
_entry.id   AF-A0A8S3FGU7-F1
#
_cell.length_a   1.000
_cell.length_b   1.000
_cell.length_c   1.000
_cell.angle_alpha   90.00
_cell.angle_beta   90.00
_cell.angle_gamma   90.00
#
_symmetry.space_group_name_H-M   'P 1'
#
loop_
_entity.id
_entity.type
_entity.pdbx_description
1 polymer ?
#
loop_
_entity_poly.entity_id
_entity_poly.type
_entity_poly.pdbx_seq_one_letter_code
_entity_poly.pdbx_strand_id
1 'polypeptide(L)'
;FSPILQDALRQIDERIAWKDNIFCILRYLAVITHALGTQLKRKDYDLIKRDIIQTFGLQYLVLIHALEQVGILLVPDTIKTASSLKTTETYFDRLKREFNLLQDDQTVSVTDPQDIHYIYYQYAPLCVRLIEKIVFQATNNIQDTMNILPGVSLIDTQQVPMELKRHRQGSTASISSLNKTTKPQGQLQQQQQQQQQSSESKVTLVVFIGGITYGEIAALRFLADQNHDFVIATTHFINGTNLMKSLVDVSALPL
;
A
#
# COMPACT_ATOMS: atom_id res chain seq x y z
N PHE A 1 -9.90 -29.20 -1.60
CA PHE A 1 -9.07 -27.98 -1.67
C PHE A 1 -9.62 -27.15 -2.82
N SER A 2 -9.62 -25.80 -2.71
CA SER A 2 -9.94 -24.97 -3.88
C SER A 2 -8.93 -25.28 -5.00
N PRO A 3 -9.34 -25.34 -6.28
CA PRO A 3 -8.42 -25.59 -7.39
C PRO A 3 -7.22 -24.62 -7.37
N ILE A 4 -7.48 -23.37 -6.98
CA ILE A 4 -6.47 -22.31 -6.85
C ILE A 4 -5.36 -22.68 -5.85
N LEU A 5 -5.72 -23.25 -4.69
CA LEU A 5 -4.74 -23.63 -3.69
C LEU A 5 -3.90 -24.82 -4.17
N GLN A 6 -4.51 -25.78 -4.88
CA GLN A 6 -3.75 -26.91 -5.43
C GLN A 6 -2.75 -26.47 -6.50
N ASP A 7 -3.15 -25.57 -7.40
CA ASP A 7 -2.24 -25.00 -8.39
C ASP A 7 -1.13 -24.17 -7.73
N ALA A 8 -1.44 -23.42 -6.67
CA ALA A 8 -0.46 -22.63 -5.94
C ALA A 8 0.58 -23.51 -5.21
N LEU A 9 0.14 -24.60 -4.57
CA LEU A 9 1.03 -25.57 -3.94
C LEU A 9 1.91 -26.28 -4.97
N ARG A 10 1.35 -26.69 -6.12
CA ARG A 10 2.13 -27.27 -7.22
C ARG A 10 3.23 -26.32 -7.71
N GLN A 11 2.92 -25.03 -7.86
CA GLN A 11 3.90 -24.02 -8.27
C GLN A 11 5.03 -23.83 -7.24
N ILE A 12 4.73 -23.93 -5.94
CA ILE A 12 5.77 -23.93 -4.90
C ILE A 12 6.68 -25.14 -5.09
N ASP A 13 6.10 -26.34 -5.20
CA ASP A 13 6.86 -27.58 -5.30
C ASP A 13 7.78 -27.59 -6.53
N GLU A 14 7.28 -27.12 -7.69
CA GLU A 14 8.07 -26.96 -8.92
C GLU A 14 9.24 -25.99 -8.73
N ARG A 15 9.01 -24.83 -8.09
CA ARG A 15 10.07 -23.84 -7.83
C ARG A 15 11.13 -24.35 -6.86
N ILE A 16 10.71 -25.12 -5.83
CA ILE A 16 11.64 -25.77 -4.91
C ILE A 16 12.46 -26.82 -5.67
N ALA A 17 11.81 -27.67 -6.48
CA ALA A 17 12.49 -28.70 -7.26
C ALA A 17 13.53 -28.13 -8.23
N TRP A 18 13.23 -26.97 -8.85
CA TRP A 18 14.16 -26.26 -9.73
C TRP A 18 15.19 -25.38 -9.01
N LYS A 19 15.17 -25.34 -7.67
CA LYS A 19 16.07 -24.50 -6.86
C LYS A 19 16.03 -23.03 -7.31
N ASP A 20 14.83 -22.51 -7.57
CA ASP A 20 14.62 -21.11 -7.87
C ASP A 20 15.02 -20.23 -6.67
N ASN A 21 15.08 -18.92 -6.86
CA ASN A 21 15.45 -17.97 -5.83
C ASN A 21 14.57 -18.15 -4.57
N ILE A 22 15.20 -18.48 -3.45
CA ILE A 22 14.52 -18.74 -2.18
C ILE A 22 13.67 -17.57 -1.70
N PHE A 23 14.10 -16.33 -1.94
CA PHE A 23 13.32 -15.14 -1.59
C PHE A 23 12.05 -15.04 -2.43
N CYS A 24 12.07 -15.48 -3.70
CA CYS A 24 10.87 -15.57 -4.52
C CYS A 24 9.90 -16.62 -3.99
N ILE A 25 10.40 -17.80 -3.61
CA ILE A 25 9.59 -18.89 -3.02
C ILE A 25 8.95 -18.42 -1.70
N LEU A 26 9.73 -17.82 -0.80
CA LEU A 26 9.22 -17.34 0.49
C LEU A 26 8.22 -16.19 0.32
N ARG A 27 8.44 -15.28 -0.64
CA ARG A 27 7.47 -14.22 -0.96
C ARG A 27 6.16 -14.80 -1.48
N TYR A 28 6.24 -15.80 -2.35
CA TYR A 28 5.05 -16.47 -2.87
C TYR A 28 4.30 -17.23 -1.76
N LEU A 29 5.03 -17.92 -0.88
CA LEU A 29 4.46 -18.56 0.31
C LEU A 29 3.78 -17.55 1.23
N ALA A 30 4.37 -16.37 1.44
CA ALA A 30 3.74 -15.30 2.23
C ALA A 30 2.38 -14.90 1.63
N VAL A 31 2.31 -14.66 0.32
CA VAL A 31 1.04 -14.35 -0.38
C VAL A 31 0.01 -15.46 -0.17
N ILE A 32 0.41 -16.73 -0.28
CA ILE A 32 -0.50 -17.87 -0.05
C ILE A 32 -0.99 -17.90 1.41
N THR A 33 -0.12 -17.69 2.39
CA THR A 33 -0.53 -17.70 3.80
C THR A 33 -1.53 -16.58 4.15
N HIS A 34 -1.40 -15.41 3.51
CA HIS A 34 -2.32 -14.29 3.71
C HIS A 34 -3.63 -14.41 2.92
N ALA A 35 -3.56 -14.83 1.64
CA ALA A 35 -4.72 -14.90 0.76
C ALA A 35 -5.52 -16.21 0.88
N LEU A 36 -4.86 -17.33 1.20
CA LEU A 36 -5.44 -18.67 1.26
C LEU A 36 -5.28 -19.33 2.64
N GLY A 37 -4.97 -18.54 3.67
CA GLY A 37 -4.66 -19.04 5.02
C GLY A 37 -5.77 -19.90 5.65
N THR A 38 -7.05 -19.63 5.36
CA THR A 38 -8.17 -20.44 5.84
C THR A 38 -8.25 -21.83 5.21
N GLN A 39 -7.61 -22.01 4.04
CA GLN A 39 -7.62 -23.25 3.27
C GLN A 39 -6.32 -24.06 3.42
N LEU A 40 -5.21 -23.38 3.73
CA LEU A 40 -3.91 -23.99 3.91
C LEU A 40 -3.85 -24.75 5.25
N LYS A 41 -3.59 -26.06 5.19
CA LYS A 41 -3.48 -26.86 6.41
C LYS A 41 -2.07 -26.76 6.97
N ARG A 42 -1.97 -26.85 8.30
CA ARG A 42 -0.68 -26.90 9.01
C ARG A 42 0.25 -27.99 8.49
N LYS A 43 -0.29 -29.17 8.17
CA LYS A 43 0.46 -30.28 7.57
C LYS A 43 1.13 -29.89 6.26
N ASP A 44 0.40 -29.23 5.37
CA ASP A 44 0.91 -28.85 4.04
C ASP A 44 1.97 -27.73 4.17
N TYR A 45 1.75 -26.78 5.09
CA TYR A 45 2.75 -25.77 5.45
C TYR A 45 4.05 -26.36 6.00
N ASP A 46 3.95 -27.33 6.93
CA ASP A 46 5.12 -27.98 7.53
C ASP A 46 5.87 -28.84 6.50
N LEU A 47 5.17 -29.42 5.52
CA LEU A 47 5.80 -30.13 4.39
C LEU A 47 6.62 -29.16 3.52
N ILE A 48 6.04 -28.03 3.11
CA ILE A 48 6.76 -27.00 2.34
C ILE A 48 8.00 -26.52 3.11
N LYS A 49 7.85 -26.24 4.41
CA LYS A 49 8.96 -25.81 5.27
C LYS A 49 10.08 -26.86 5.28
N ARG A 50 9.73 -28.13 5.44
CA ARG A 50 10.69 -29.24 5.41
C ARG A 50 11.39 -29.33 4.05
N ASP A 51 10.65 -29.22 2.95
CA ASP A 51 11.18 -29.39 1.61
C ASP A 51 12.11 -28.22 1.22
N ILE A 52 11.80 -27.00 1.67
CA ILE A 52 12.71 -25.84 1.58
C ILE A 52 14.00 -26.10 2.35
N ILE A 53 13.91 -26.58 3.59
CA ILE A 53 15.09 -26.84 4.43
C ILE A 53 15.97 -27.94 3.82
N GLN A 54 15.37 -29.01 3.30
CA GLN A 54 16.09 -30.10 2.65
C GLN A 54 16.78 -29.66 1.35
N THR A 55 16.17 -28.74 0.60
CA THR A 55 16.68 -28.32 -0.71
C THR A 55 17.73 -27.20 -0.61
N PHE A 56 17.49 -26.20 0.25
CA PHE A 56 18.30 -24.98 0.36
C PHE A 56 19.21 -24.95 1.58
N GLY A 57 18.97 -25.82 2.57
CA GLY A 57 19.80 -25.98 3.77
C GLY A 57 19.17 -25.43 5.06
N LEU A 58 19.74 -25.86 6.19
CA LEU A 58 19.21 -25.60 7.53
C LEU A 58 19.22 -24.12 7.93
N GLN A 59 20.12 -23.32 7.38
CA GLN A 59 20.21 -21.87 7.61
C GLN A 59 18.88 -21.12 7.33
N TYR A 60 18.09 -21.60 6.38
CA TYR A 60 16.79 -21.00 6.05
C TYR A 60 15.72 -21.26 7.10
N LEU A 61 15.93 -22.21 8.03
CA LEU A 61 15.05 -22.39 9.19
C LEU A 61 15.00 -21.12 10.06
N VAL A 62 16.15 -20.47 10.25
CA VAL A 62 16.25 -19.23 11.05
C VAL A 62 15.49 -18.10 10.36
N LEU A 63 15.65 -17.97 9.04
CA LEU A 63 14.90 -17.00 8.23
C LEU A 63 13.39 -17.25 8.32
N ILE A 64 12.95 -18.50 8.11
CA ILE A 64 11.52 -18.85 8.17
C ILE A 64 10.97 -18.54 9.56
N HIS A 65 11.70 -18.87 10.63
CA HIS A 65 11.28 -18.56 11.99
C HIS A 65 11.15 -17.04 12.22
N ALA A 66 12.11 -16.24 11.78
CA ALA A 66 12.04 -14.78 11.87
C ALA A 66 10.82 -14.22 11.09
N LEU A 67 10.55 -14.75 9.90
CA LEU A 67 9.38 -14.37 9.09
C LEU A 67 8.05 -14.74 9.76
N GLU A 68 7.99 -15.87 10.46
CA GLU A 68 6.84 -16.29 11.28
C GLU A 68 6.64 -15.33 12.47
N GLN A 69 7.71 -14.95 13.17
CA GLN A 69 7.63 -14.05 14.33
C GLN A 69 7.19 -12.62 13.96
N VAL A 70 7.62 -12.11 12.80
CA VAL A 70 7.25 -10.78 12.30
C VAL A 70 5.87 -10.78 11.64
N GLY A 71 5.27 -11.96 11.40
CA GLY A 71 3.95 -12.09 10.78
C GLY A 71 3.95 -11.92 9.25
N ILE A 72 5.13 -11.95 8.60
CA ILE A 72 5.21 -12.02 7.13
C ILE A 72 4.71 -13.36 6.64
N LEU A 73 5.13 -14.44 7.31
CA LEU A 73 4.56 -15.77 7.13
C LEU A 73 3.52 -16.01 8.22
N LEU A 74 2.27 -16.18 7.83
CA LEU A 74 1.25 -16.60 8.78
C LEU A 74 1.28 -18.12 8.90
N VAL A 75 1.57 -18.58 10.11
CA VAL A 75 1.40 -19.98 10.47
C VAL A 75 -0.09 -20.30 10.45
N PRO A 76 -0.54 -21.30 9.65
CA PRO A 76 -1.93 -21.73 9.70
C PRO A 76 -2.23 -22.32 11.09
N ASP A 77 -3.01 -21.62 11.88
CA ASP A 77 -3.28 -21.98 13.26
C ASP A 77 -4.38 -23.05 13.37
N THR A 78 -4.21 -23.95 14.34
CA THR A 78 -5.19 -25.01 14.67
C THR A 78 -6.33 -24.45 15.55
N ILE A 79 -6.15 -23.24 16.08
CA ILE A 79 -7.00 -22.64 17.10
C ILE A 79 -8.15 -21.91 16.42
N LYS A 80 -9.25 -22.63 16.29
CA LYS A 80 -10.59 -22.06 16.22
C LYS A 80 -10.71 -20.98 17.30
N THR A 81 -10.83 -19.72 16.91
CA THR A 81 -11.51 -18.73 17.76
C THR A 81 -12.92 -19.27 18.00
N ALA A 82 -13.12 -19.82 19.19
CA ALA A 82 -14.27 -20.61 19.62
C ALA A 82 -15.56 -19.80 19.81
N SER A 83 -15.74 -18.67 19.12
CA SER A 83 -16.88 -17.79 19.33
C SER A 83 -17.17 -16.84 18.17
N SER A 84 -17.11 -17.30 16.93
CA SER A 84 -17.86 -16.63 15.86
C SER A 84 -18.13 -17.60 14.72
N LEU A 85 -19.23 -17.38 14.01
CA LEU A 85 -19.71 -18.18 12.89
C LEU A 85 -18.58 -18.57 11.93
N LYS A 86 -18.72 -19.71 11.26
CA LYS A 86 -17.84 -20.19 10.17
C LYS A 86 -17.68 -19.13 9.06
N THR A 87 -16.88 -18.11 9.28
CA THR A 87 -16.45 -17.18 8.23
C THR A 87 -15.25 -17.84 7.58
N THR A 88 -15.46 -18.38 6.39
CA THR A 88 -14.39 -18.88 5.50
C THR A 88 -13.51 -17.75 4.94
N GLU A 89 -13.90 -16.51 5.22
CA GLU A 89 -13.26 -15.27 4.79
C GLU A 89 -11.94 -15.06 5.53
N THR A 90 -10.84 -14.90 4.79
CA THR A 90 -9.54 -14.52 5.35
C THR A 90 -9.55 -13.03 5.74
N TYR A 91 -8.58 -12.64 6.57
CA TYR A 91 -8.35 -11.21 6.84
C TYR A 91 -8.10 -10.41 5.56
N PHE A 92 -7.38 -11.00 4.60
CA PHE A 92 -7.13 -10.41 3.29
C PHE A 92 -8.40 -10.26 2.45
N ASP A 93 -9.33 -11.22 2.49
CA ASP A 93 -10.61 -11.13 1.77
C ASP A 93 -11.45 -9.94 2.27
N ARG A 94 -11.47 -9.72 3.59
CA ARG A 94 -12.11 -8.55 4.18
C ARG A 94 -11.47 -7.26 3.67
N LEU A 95 -10.14 -7.19 3.65
CA LEU A 95 -9.42 -6.04 3.10
C LEU A 95 -9.67 -5.85 1.60
N LYS A 96 -9.72 -6.92 0.81
CA LYS A 96 -10.02 -6.89 -0.63
C LYS A 96 -11.36 -6.19 -0.86
N ARG A 97 -12.41 -6.58 -0.11
CA ARG A 97 -13.75 -6.00 -0.23
C ARG A 97 -13.77 -4.55 0.22
N GLU A 98 -13.21 -4.24 1.38
CA GLU A 98 -13.31 -2.92 1.99
C GLU A 98 -12.48 -1.87 1.25
N PHE A 99 -11.29 -2.21 0.75
CA PHE A 99 -10.38 -1.29 0.07
C PHE A 99 -10.37 -1.43 -1.46
N ASN A 100 -11.25 -2.28 -2.03
CA ASN A 100 -11.30 -2.57 -3.46
C ASN A 100 -9.91 -2.90 -4.05
N LEU A 101 -9.18 -3.80 -3.37
CA LEU A 101 -7.75 -4.04 -3.65
C LEU A 101 -7.49 -4.75 -4.97
N LEU A 102 -8.45 -5.53 -5.46
CA LEU A 102 -8.32 -6.28 -6.70
C LEU A 102 -9.48 -5.94 -7.63
N GLN A 103 -9.14 -5.59 -8.87
CA GLN A 103 -10.11 -5.45 -9.95
C GLN A 103 -10.27 -6.80 -10.65
N ASP A 104 -11.50 -7.28 -10.80
CA ASP A 104 -11.78 -8.59 -11.39
C ASP A 104 -11.73 -8.57 -12.94
N ASP A 105 -11.66 -7.38 -13.56
CA ASP A 105 -11.67 -7.20 -15.02
C ASP A 105 -10.26 -7.21 -15.65
N GLN A 106 -10.09 -7.94 -16.75
CA GLN A 106 -8.84 -8.04 -17.52
C GLN A 106 -8.50 -6.78 -18.34
N THR A 107 -9.23 -5.67 -18.13
CA THR A 107 -9.19 -4.46 -18.95
C THR A 107 -8.30 -3.35 -18.38
N VAL A 108 -7.35 -3.69 -17.50
CA VAL A 108 -6.40 -2.72 -16.95
C VAL A 108 -5.45 -2.25 -18.05
N SER A 109 -5.74 -1.08 -18.60
CA SER A 109 -4.91 -0.41 -19.60
C SER A 109 -3.70 0.23 -18.91
N VAL A 110 -2.48 -0.12 -19.37
CA VAL A 110 -1.22 0.48 -18.87
C VAL A 110 -0.97 1.84 -19.50
N THR A 111 -1.51 2.08 -20.69
CA THR A 111 -1.26 3.28 -21.50
C THR A 111 -2.12 4.47 -21.08
N ASP A 112 -3.35 4.21 -20.64
CA ASP A 112 -4.27 5.23 -20.12
C ASP A 112 -4.96 4.67 -18.85
N PRO A 113 -4.24 4.71 -17.70
CA PRO A 113 -4.75 4.14 -16.47
C PRO A 113 -5.83 5.04 -15.87
N GLN A 114 -6.99 4.45 -15.57
CA GLN A 114 -8.08 5.14 -14.89
C GLN A 114 -7.98 5.05 -13.36
N ASP A 115 -7.26 4.04 -12.86
CA ASP A 115 -7.16 3.74 -11.44
C ASP A 115 -5.78 3.13 -11.11
N ILE A 116 -5.40 3.16 -9.83
CA ILE A 116 -4.13 2.75 -9.27
C ILE A 116 -3.80 1.27 -9.54
N HIS A 117 -4.80 0.44 -9.87
CA HIS A 117 -4.63 -0.99 -10.16
C HIS A 117 -3.63 -1.28 -11.30
N TYR A 118 -3.29 -0.29 -12.14
CA TYR A 118 -2.33 -0.44 -13.24
C TYR A 118 -0.92 -0.83 -12.80
N ILE A 119 -0.52 -0.48 -11.56
CA ILE A 119 0.86 -0.61 -11.09
C ILE A 119 1.27 -2.06 -10.89
N TYR A 120 0.35 -2.87 -10.35
CA TYR A 120 0.55 -4.29 -10.12
C TYR A 120 -0.44 -5.13 -10.93
N TYR A 121 -0.86 -4.63 -12.10
CA TYR A 121 -1.70 -5.36 -13.05
C TYR A 121 -2.91 -6.03 -12.37
N GLN A 122 -3.82 -5.21 -11.80
CA GLN A 122 -5.07 -5.54 -11.08
C GLN A 122 -5.00 -5.37 -9.56
N TYR A 123 -3.81 -5.29 -8.95
CA TYR A 123 -3.68 -5.02 -7.52
C TYR A 123 -3.41 -3.54 -7.24
N ALA A 124 -4.23 -2.94 -6.40
CA ALA A 124 -3.99 -1.62 -5.83
C ALA A 124 -3.30 -1.76 -4.47
N PRO A 125 -2.15 -1.11 -4.23
CA PRO A 125 -1.47 -1.17 -2.94
C PRO A 125 -2.36 -0.68 -1.80
N LEU A 126 -2.52 -1.51 -0.77
CA LEU A 126 -3.39 -1.22 0.38
C LEU A 126 -3.05 0.11 1.05
N CYS A 127 -1.76 0.43 1.23
CA CYS A 127 -1.30 1.67 1.82
C CYS A 127 -1.72 2.90 1.01
N VAL A 128 -1.72 2.81 -0.33
CA VAL A 128 -2.11 3.92 -1.21
C VAL A 128 -3.62 4.07 -1.23
N ARG A 129 -4.38 2.97 -1.27
CA ARG A 129 -5.84 3.00 -1.11
C ARG A 129 -6.26 3.62 0.21
N LEU A 130 -5.51 3.32 1.27
CA LEU A 130 -5.76 3.93 2.56
C LEU A 130 -5.58 5.45 2.51
N ILE A 131 -4.48 5.92 1.91
CA ILE A 131 -4.21 7.35 1.73
C ILE A 131 -5.31 8.00 0.88
N GLU A 132 -5.66 7.39 -0.24
CA GLU A 132 -6.73 7.86 -1.13
C GLU A 132 -8.05 8.03 -0.38
N LYS A 133 -8.44 7.04 0.43
CA LYS A 133 -9.64 7.12 1.26
C LYS A 133 -9.56 8.26 2.27
N ILE A 134 -8.47 8.37 3.02
CA ILE A 134 -8.31 9.42 4.04
C ILE A 134 -8.39 10.83 3.43
N VAL A 135 -7.80 10.99 2.24
CA VAL A 135 -7.56 12.29 1.63
C VAL A 135 -8.72 12.74 0.75
N PHE A 136 -9.24 11.85 -0.10
CA PHE A 136 -10.28 12.16 -1.08
C PHE A 136 -11.69 11.73 -0.63
N GLN A 137 -11.81 10.65 0.14
CA GLN A 137 -13.10 10.16 0.65
C GLN A 137 -13.33 10.65 2.08
N ALA A 138 -13.39 11.97 2.25
CA ALA A 138 -13.71 12.59 3.53
C ALA A 138 -15.13 12.22 3.97
N THR A 139 -15.32 11.30 4.92
CA THR A 139 -16.54 11.22 5.77
C THR A 139 -16.46 10.10 6.83
N ASN A 140 -17.31 10.26 7.86
CA ASN A 140 -17.51 9.51 9.11
C ASN A 140 -17.32 7.97 9.13
N ASN A 141 -17.25 7.29 7.98
CA ASN A 141 -17.09 5.83 7.86
C ASN A 141 -15.63 5.35 7.79
N ILE A 142 -14.65 6.26 7.77
CA ILE A 142 -13.22 5.88 7.80
C ILE A 142 -12.86 5.11 9.07
N GLN A 143 -13.51 5.39 10.20
CA GLN A 143 -13.18 4.72 11.46
C GLN A 143 -13.47 3.22 11.40
N ASP A 144 -14.56 2.82 10.74
CA ASP A 144 -14.93 1.41 10.61
C ASP A 144 -13.94 0.64 9.72
N THR A 145 -13.41 1.28 8.66
CA THR A 145 -12.37 0.69 7.81
C THR A 145 -11.00 0.69 8.50
N MET A 146 -10.70 1.71 9.31
CA MET A 146 -9.46 1.79 10.10
C MET A 146 -9.41 0.75 11.22
N ASN A 147 -10.55 0.43 11.84
CA ASN A 147 -10.66 -0.61 12.86
C ASN A 147 -10.32 -2.02 12.36
N ILE A 148 -10.29 -2.22 11.02
CA ILE A 148 -9.90 -3.49 10.41
C ILE A 148 -8.38 -3.62 10.41
N LEU A 149 -7.65 -2.52 10.29
CA LEU A 149 -6.19 -2.53 10.22
C LEU A 149 -5.59 -2.76 11.62
N PRO A 150 -4.46 -3.48 11.71
CA PRO A 150 -3.78 -3.68 12.98
C PRO A 150 -3.21 -2.34 13.48
N GLY A 151 -3.41 -2.06 14.77
CA GLY A 151 -2.83 -0.89 15.44
C GLY A 151 -3.86 0.18 15.79
N VAL A 152 -3.37 1.29 16.32
CA VAL A 152 -4.20 2.42 16.77
C VAL A 152 -4.28 3.44 15.63
N SER A 153 -5.49 3.77 15.20
CA SER A 153 -5.75 4.87 14.28
C SER A 153 -6.02 6.15 15.06
N LEU A 154 -5.16 7.15 14.89
CA LEU A 154 -5.33 8.49 15.45
C LEU A 154 -5.62 9.46 14.32
N ILE A 155 -6.77 10.12 14.37
CA ILE A 155 -7.12 11.21 13.46
C ILE A 155 -7.29 12.45 14.31
N ASP A 156 -6.37 13.39 14.18
CA ASP A 156 -6.47 14.69 14.84
C ASP A 156 -6.58 15.79 13.78
N THR A 157 -7.52 16.70 13.97
CA THR A 157 -7.74 17.83 13.07
C THR A 157 -7.34 19.10 13.79
N GLN A 158 -6.11 19.52 13.54
CA GLN A 158 -5.64 20.80 14.07
C GLN A 158 -6.34 21.94 13.34
N GLN A 159 -7.21 22.66 14.03
CA GLN A 159 -7.78 23.90 13.53
C GLN A 159 -6.68 24.96 13.49
N VAL A 160 -6.19 25.29 12.30
CA VAL A 160 -5.19 26.33 12.14
C VAL A 160 -5.83 27.70 12.42
N PRO A 161 -5.30 28.50 13.38
CA PRO A 161 -5.80 29.84 13.68
C PRO A 161 -5.86 30.72 12.42
N MET A 162 -6.88 31.56 12.37
CA MET A 162 -7.20 32.38 11.19
C MET A 162 -6.06 33.32 10.78
N GLU A 163 -5.18 33.71 11.71
CA GLU A 163 -4.03 34.59 11.42
C GLU A 163 -2.98 33.95 10.51
N LEU A 164 -2.84 32.62 10.52
CA LEU A 164 -1.86 31.89 9.71
C LEU A 164 -2.35 31.58 8.28
N LYS A 165 -3.66 31.72 8.01
CA LYS A 165 -4.24 31.49 6.67
C LYS A 165 -3.99 32.61 5.67
N ARG A 166 -3.36 33.72 6.09
CA ARG A 166 -3.28 34.95 5.29
C ARG A 166 -2.05 35.10 4.39
N HIS A 167 -1.10 34.16 4.38
CA HIS A 167 0.21 34.36 3.72
C HIS A 167 0.47 33.53 2.46
N ARG A 168 -0.58 33.07 1.76
CA ARG A 168 -0.45 32.40 0.43
C ARG A 168 -0.95 33.21 -0.77
N GLN A 169 -1.48 34.43 -0.55
CA GLN A 169 -1.75 35.39 -1.62
C GLN A 169 -0.57 36.38 -1.71
N GLY A 170 0.56 35.98 -2.30
CA GLY A 170 1.64 36.97 -2.51
C GLY A 170 3.04 36.46 -2.79
N SER A 171 3.27 35.17 -3.06
CA SER A 171 4.61 34.67 -3.42
C SER A 171 4.61 33.95 -4.76
N THR A 172 4.17 34.67 -5.80
CA THR A 172 4.64 34.50 -7.17
C THR A 172 5.19 35.84 -7.66
N ALA A 173 6.18 36.37 -6.95
CA ALA A 173 7.04 37.40 -7.51
C ALA A 173 8.04 36.76 -8.50
N SER A 174 7.50 36.22 -9.60
CA SER A 174 8.29 35.83 -10.77
C SER A 174 8.32 37.03 -11.73
N ILE A 175 9.21 37.96 -11.41
CA ILE A 175 9.93 38.88 -12.32
C ILE A 175 9.23 39.11 -13.68
N SER A 176 8.24 39.99 -13.74
CA SER A 176 7.78 40.61 -15.00
C SER A 176 6.81 41.75 -14.74
N SER A 177 7.29 42.87 -14.18
CA SER A 177 6.51 44.12 -14.16
C SER A 177 7.40 45.31 -13.81
N LEU A 178 8.38 45.57 -14.67
CA LEU A 178 8.98 46.90 -14.76
C LEU A 178 8.38 47.57 -16.00
N ASN A 179 7.28 48.29 -15.80
CA ASN A 179 6.96 49.52 -16.53
C ASN A 179 5.78 50.23 -15.84
N LYS A 180 6.13 51.29 -15.10
CA LYS A 180 5.21 52.36 -14.67
C LYS A 180 4.82 53.18 -15.91
N THR A 181 3.55 53.61 -15.96
CA THR A 181 3.18 55.05 -16.03
C THR A 181 1.67 55.25 -15.76
N THR A 182 1.36 55.98 -14.69
CA THR A 182 0.41 57.13 -14.58
C THR A 182 -0.69 57.27 -15.66
N LYS A 183 -2.00 57.48 -15.40
CA LYS A 183 -2.75 58.26 -14.38
C LYS A 183 -4.27 57.91 -14.46
N PRO A 184 -5.15 58.41 -13.55
CA PRO A 184 -6.52 57.93 -13.32
C PRO A 184 -7.62 58.77 -14.00
N GLN A 185 -8.76 58.16 -14.35
CA GLN A 185 -10.14 58.63 -14.05
C GLN A 185 -11.20 57.92 -14.93
N GLY A 186 -12.25 57.42 -14.26
CA GLY A 186 -13.61 57.32 -14.79
C GLY A 186 -13.93 56.17 -15.74
N GLN A 187 -14.62 55.15 -15.25
CA GLN A 187 -16.02 54.86 -15.63
C GLN A 187 -16.47 53.52 -15.04
N LEU A 188 -17.71 53.54 -14.56
CA LEU A 188 -18.47 52.41 -14.07
C LEU A 188 -18.62 51.36 -15.17
N GLN A 189 -18.16 50.14 -14.91
CA GLN A 189 -18.74 48.96 -15.55
C GLN A 189 -18.69 47.76 -14.61
N GLN A 190 -19.88 47.21 -14.39
CA GLN A 190 -20.16 45.97 -13.69
C GLN A 190 -19.28 44.85 -14.24
N GLN A 191 -18.32 44.38 -13.47
CA GLN A 191 -17.72 43.08 -13.69
C GLN A 191 -18.42 42.06 -12.79
N GLN A 192 -19.11 41.16 -13.47
CA GLN A 192 -19.62 39.90 -12.97
C GLN A 192 -18.61 39.27 -12.01
N GLN A 193 -19.07 38.97 -10.79
CA GLN A 193 -18.38 38.05 -9.90
C GLN A 193 -18.44 36.65 -10.53
N GLN A 194 -17.53 36.37 -11.46
CA GLN A 194 -17.10 34.99 -11.67
C GLN A 194 -16.33 34.61 -10.42
N GLN A 195 -16.99 33.89 -9.51
CA GLN A 195 -16.31 33.07 -8.52
C GLN A 195 -15.52 32.00 -9.28
N GLN A 196 -14.32 32.35 -9.74
CA GLN A 196 -13.27 31.36 -9.90
C GLN A 196 -12.99 30.83 -8.50
N GLN A 197 -13.62 29.71 -8.15
CA GLN A 197 -13.06 28.81 -7.16
C GLN A 197 -11.72 28.37 -7.74
N SER A 198 -10.66 29.15 -7.50
CA SER A 198 -9.31 28.66 -7.61
C SER A 198 -9.25 27.49 -6.63
N SER A 199 -9.32 26.27 -7.13
CA SER A 199 -9.13 25.07 -6.33
C SER A 199 -7.75 25.17 -5.71
N GLU A 200 -7.70 25.59 -4.44
CA GLU A 200 -6.44 25.74 -3.73
C GLU A 200 -5.79 24.36 -3.68
N SER A 201 -4.63 24.20 -4.32
CA SER A 201 -3.92 22.92 -4.30
C SER A 201 -3.52 22.64 -2.86
N LYS A 202 -4.08 21.55 -2.32
CA LYS A 202 -3.69 21.06 -1.00
C LYS A 202 -2.37 20.33 -1.14
N VAL A 203 -1.59 20.27 -0.07
CA VAL A 203 -0.36 19.48 -0.03
C VAL A 203 -0.42 18.56 1.18
N THR A 204 -0.19 17.26 0.98
CA THR A 204 -0.17 16.25 2.05
C THR A 204 1.22 15.65 2.17
N LEU A 205 1.79 15.69 3.37
CA LEU A 205 3.01 14.95 3.71
C LEU A 205 2.63 13.53 4.14
N VAL A 206 3.08 12.53 3.40
CA VAL A 206 2.92 11.12 3.74
C VAL A 206 4.25 10.57 4.24
N VAL A 207 4.27 10.02 5.45
CA VAL A 207 5.48 9.46 6.07
C VAL A 207 5.35 7.94 6.19
N PHE A 208 6.21 7.20 5.49
CA PHE A 208 6.30 5.74 5.56
C PHE A 208 7.37 5.29 6.56
N ILE A 209 6.93 4.67 7.65
CA ILE A 209 7.80 4.07 8.67
C ILE A 209 7.95 2.58 8.36
N GLY A 210 9.19 2.11 8.18
CA GLY A 210 9.50 0.73 7.75
C GLY A 210 9.83 0.60 6.26
N GLY A 211 9.49 1.61 5.46
CA GLY A 211 9.95 1.77 4.09
C GLY A 211 8.82 1.88 3.07
N ILE A 212 9.19 2.26 1.83
CA ILE A 212 8.29 2.40 0.69
C ILE A 212 8.92 1.76 -0.56
N THR A 213 8.07 1.23 -1.43
CA THR A 213 8.44 0.66 -2.73
C THR A 213 8.26 1.70 -3.86
N TYR A 214 8.96 1.50 -4.97
CA TYR A 214 8.78 2.36 -6.15
C TYR A 214 7.37 2.28 -6.75
N GLY A 215 6.67 1.13 -6.61
CA GLY A 215 5.29 0.98 -7.04
C GLY A 215 4.34 1.89 -6.25
N GLU A 216 4.49 1.94 -4.93
CA GLU A 216 3.68 2.83 -4.09
C GLU A 216 3.96 4.32 -4.36
N ILE A 217 5.20 4.68 -4.66
CA ILE A 217 5.55 6.06 -5.08
C ILE A 217 4.87 6.40 -6.41
N ALA A 218 4.90 5.50 -7.39
CA ALA A 218 4.23 5.70 -8.67
C ALA A 218 2.71 5.87 -8.49
N ALA A 219 2.12 5.11 -7.57
CA ALA A 219 0.71 5.18 -7.20
C ALA A 219 0.32 6.53 -6.61
N LEU A 220 1.12 7.04 -5.68
CA LEU A 220 0.88 8.35 -5.07
C LEU A 220 1.06 9.49 -6.07
N ARG A 221 2.01 9.35 -7.00
CA ARG A 221 2.18 10.31 -8.10
C ARG A 221 0.97 10.32 -9.03
N PHE A 222 0.44 9.14 -9.39
CA PHE A 222 -0.78 9.04 -10.17
C PHE A 222 -1.98 9.69 -9.46
N LEU A 223 -2.09 9.54 -8.15
CA LEU A 223 -3.12 10.23 -7.35
C LEU A 223 -2.92 11.74 -7.25
N ALA A 224 -1.69 12.23 -7.40
CA ALA A 224 -1.39 13.66 -7.27
C ALA A 224 -2.04 14.51 -8.38
N ASP A 225 -2.28 13.90 -9.55
CA ASP A 225 -2.89 14.55 -10.72
C ASP A 225 -4.34 15.01 -10.45
N GLN A 226 -4.96 14.60 -9.34
CA GLN A 226 -6.30 15.03 -8.89
C GLN A 226 -6.30 16.35 -8.08
N ASN A 227 -5.54 17.37 -8.50
CA ASN A 227 -5.41 18.67 -7.83
C ASN A 227 -4.90 18.60 -6.37
N HIS A 228 -4.05 17.62 -6.05
CA HIS A 228 -3.52 17.47 -4.70
C HIS A 228 -2.08 16.95 -4.68
N ASP A 229 -1.16 17.74 -4.15
CA ASP A 229 0.24 17.35 -4.14
C ASP A 229 0.59 16.45 -2.95
N PHE A 230 1.38 15.40 -3.20
CA PHE A 230 1.94 14.54 -2.16
C PHE A 230 3.44 14.77 -1.98
N VAL A 231 3.87 15.03 -0.76
CA VAL A 231 5.28 14.97 -0.35
C VAL A 231 5.49 13.65 0.37
N ILE A 232 6.42 12.83 -0.11
CA ILE A 232 6.66 11.49 0.45
C ILE A 232 7.96 11.54 1.26
N ALA A 233 7.87 11.17 2.54
CA ALA A 233 9.01 10.87 3.39
C ALA A 233 9.01 9.38 3.74
N THR A 234 10.19 8.77 3.80
CA THR A 234 10.32 7.35 4.16
C THR A 234 11.58 7.13 4.97
N THR A 235 11.57 6.11 5.81
CA THR A 235 12.79 5.63 6.49
C THR A 235 13.76 4.97 5.52
N HIS A 236 13.27 4.12 4.60
CA HIS A 236 14.08 3.38 3.63
C HIS A 236 13.30 3.11 2.32
N PHE A 237 14.03 2.88 1.23
CA PHE A 237 13.45 2.29 0.02
C PHE A 237 13.56 0.76 0.11
N ILE A 238 12.42 0.08 0.03
CA ILE A 238 12.34 -1.37 0.22
C ILE A 238 11.78 -2.08 -1.01
N ASN A 239 12.07 -3.38 -1.08
CA ASN A 239 11.41 -4.32 -1.96
C ASN A 239 11.27 -5.66 -1.21
N GLY A 240 10.49 -6.59 -1.75
CA GLY A 240 10.21 -7.85 -1.05
C GLY A 240 11.47 -8.67 -0.71
N THR A 241 12.51 -8.60 -1.54
CA THR A 241 13.77 -9.31 -1.30
C THR A 241 14.60 -8.63 -0.21
N ASN A 242 14.73 -7.30 -0.26
CA ASN A 242 15.47 -6.51 0.72
C ASN A 242 14.82 -6.60 2.11
N LEU A 243 13.48 -6.62 2.17
CA LEU A 243 12.73 -6.82 3.42
C LEU A 243 13.03 -8.17 4.07
N MET A 244 13.06 -9.25 3.29
CA MET A 244 13.40 -10.57 3.82
C MET A 244 14.86 -10.67 4.25
N LYS A 245 15.76 -10.04 3.48
CA LYS A 245 17.19 -9.98 3.82
C LYS A 245 17.46 -9.17 5.08
N SER A 246 16.70 -8.11 5.35
CA SER A 246 16.91 -7.30 6.57
C SER A 246 16.53 -8.03 7.87
N LEU A 247 15.81 -9.16 7.79
CA LEU A 247 15.41 -9.94 8.96
C LEU A 247 16.46 -10.97 9.40
N VAL A 248 17.54 -11.13 8.64
CA VAL A 248 18.61 -12.06 8.96
C VAL A 248 19.94 -11.33 8.81
N ASP A 249 20.83 -11.50 9.77
CA ASP A 249 22.20 -11.02 9.62
C ASP A 249 22.84 -11.67 8.40
N VAL A 250 23.34 -10.84 7.49
CA VAL A 250 23.87 -11.21 6.16
C VAL A 250 24.98 -12.26 6.24
N SER A 251 25.58 -12.47 7.41
CA SER A 251 26.58 -13.49 7.69
C SER A 251 26.05 -14.93 7.79
N ALA A 252 24.73 -15.14 7.92
CA ALA A 252 24.15 -16.46 8.16
C ALA A 252 23.62 -17.18 6.91
N LEU A 253 23.50 -16.51 5.76
CA LEU A 253 22.95 -17.09 4.53
C LEU A 253 23.97 -17.00 3.38
N PRO A 254 24.33 -18.13 2.73
CA PRO A 254 25.09 -18.09 1.48
C PRO A 254 24.22 -17.48 0.37
N LEU A 255 24.88 -16.65 -0.46
CA LEU A 255 24.30 -15.87 -1.57
C LEU A 255 23.48 -16.72 -2.55
#